data_AF-A0A7X2SSU4-F1
#
_entry.id   AF-A0A7X2SSU4-F1
#
_cell.length_a   1.000
_cell.length_b   1.000
_cell.length_c   1.000
_cell.angle_alpha   90.00
_cell.angle_beta   90.00
_cell.angle_gamma   90.00
#
_symmetry.space_group_name_H-M   'P 1'
#
loop_
_entity.id
_entity.type
_entity.pdbx_description
1 polymer ?
#
loop_
_entity_poly.entity_id
_entity_poly.type
_entity_poly.pdbx_seq_one_letter_code
_entity_poly.pdbx_strand_id
1 'polypeptide(L)'
;MLDMYLFINPLGSTCYHTEQNILKLGDSLNEKINFNFVPLMNFKTINDVMCRMNIPLNNVDIRNRLSENIYHSSIDFKAASFQG
;
A
#
# COMPACT_ATOMS: atom_id res chain seq x y z
N MET A 1 2.88 24.03 5.78
CA MET A 1 2.72 22.62 6.19
C MET A 1 1.86 21.98 5.13
N LEU A 2 2.43 21.02 4.40
CA LEU A 2 1.76 20.36 3.27
C LEU A 2 1.33 18.97 3.74
N ASP A 3 0.05 18.63 3.57
CA ASP A 3 -0.47 17.30 3.86
C ASP A 3 -0.61 16.51 2.55
N MET A 4 0.09 15.39 2.45
CA MET A 4 0.08 14.53 1.27
C MET A 4 -0.61 13.21 1.59
N TYR A 5 -1.65 12.87 0.82
CA TYR A 5 -2.39 11.61 0.95
C TYR A 5 -1.98 10.64 -0.15
N LEU A 6 -1.46 9.48 0.25
CA LEU A 6 -0.93 8.46 -0.66
C LEU A 6 -1.82 7.23 -0.61
N PHE A 7 -2.59 7.00 -1.67
CA PHE A 7 -3.43 5.81 -1.81
C PHE A 7 -2.56 4.65 -2.31
N ILE A 8 -2.24 3.71 -1.42
CA ILE A 8 -1.29 2.63 -1.71
C ILE A 8 -1.94 1.25 -1.62
N ASN A 9 -1.43 0.31 -2.41
CA ASN A 9 -1.68 -1.10 -2.18
C ASN A 9 -0.52 -1.69 -1.36
N PRO A 10 -0.75 -2.18 -0.13
CA PRO A 10 0.33 -2.62 0.76
C PRO A 10 1.12 -3.82 0.22
N LEU A 11 0.58 -4.61 -0.71
CA LEU A 11 1.27 -5.77 -1.30
C LEU A 11 1.87 -5.49 -2.69
N GLY A 12 1.77 -4.25 -3.19
CA GLY A 12 2.35 -3.87 -4.48
C GLY A 12 3.83 -3.52 -4.35
N SER A 13 4.71 -4.24 -5.05
CA SER A 13 6.16 -3.94 -5.07
C SER A 13 6.45 -2.50 -5.52
N THR A 14 5.67 -1.97 -6.47
CA THR A 14 5.77 -0.56 -6.90
C THR A 14 5.47 0.41 -5.76
N CYS A 15 4.43 0.14 -4.94
CA CYS A 15 4.05 1.02 -3.84
C CYS A 15 5.15 1.06 -2.77
N TYR A 16 5.78 -0.07 -2.47
CA TYR A 16 6.90 -0.13 -1.52
C TYR A 16 8.10 0.72 -1.96
N HIS A 17 8.55 0.59 -3.21
CA HIS A 17 9.67 1.39 -3.72
C HIS A 17 9.31 2.89 -3.78
N THR A 18 8.07 3.21 -4.13
CA THR A 18 7.58 4.59 -4.13
C THR A 18 7.53 5.17 -2.71
N GLU A 19 7.07 4.40 -1.73
CA GLU A 19 7.06 4.81 -0.32
C GLU A 19 8.48 5.12 0.18
N GLN A 20 9.45 4.25 -0.09
CA GLN A 20 10.85 4.50 0.27
C GLN A 20 11.42 5.77 -0.38
N ASN A 21 11.08 6.03 -1.65
CA ASN A 21 11.54 7.22 -2.36
C ASN A 21 10.88 8.49 -1.81
N ILE A 22 9.60 8.43 -1.44
CA ILE A 22 8.87 9.56 -0.85
C ILE A 22 9.44 9.91 0.54
N LEU A 23 9.73 8.90 1.37
CA LEU A 23 10.35 9.12 2.69
C LEU A 23 11.70 9.82 2.55
N LYS A 24 12.56 9.35 1.63
CA LYS A 24 13.85 10.00 1.33
C LYS A 24 13.69 11.43 0.82
N LEU A 25 12.64 11.69 0.03
CA LEU A 25 12.34 13.03 -0.48
C LEU A 25 11.92 13.95 0.67
N GLY A 26 11.11 13.45 1.60
CA GLY A 26 10.70 14.15 2.82
C GLY A 26 11.89 14.61 3.67
N ASP A 27 12.89 13.75 3.84
CA ASP A 27 14.13 14.07 4.56
C ASP A 27 14.95 15.18 3.86
N SER A 28 14.83 15.29 2.54
CA SER A 28 15.57 16.28 1.72
C SER A 28 14.88 17.64 1.60
N LEU A 29 13.61 17.74 2.01
CA LEU A 29 12.81 18.96 1.87
C LEU A 29 12.86 19.77 3.17
N ASN A 30 13.14 21.07 3.04
CA ASN A 30 13.15 22.01 4.18
C ASN A 30 11.74 22.36 4.69
N GLU A 31 10.68 21.89 4.03
CA GLU A 31 9.30 22.08 4.44
C GLU A 31 8.76 20.85 5.18
N LYS A 32 8.04 21.07 6.29
CA LYS A 32 7.32 20.00 6.97
C LYS A 32 6.17 19.48 6.10
N ILE A 33 6.34 18.28 5.56
CA ILE A 33 5.32 17.50 4.86
C ILE A 33 4.81 16.40 5.78
N ASN A 34 3.49 16.32 5.98
CA ASN A 34 2.87 15.19 6.66
C ASN A 34 2.39 14.18 5.61
N PHE A 35 2.98 12.99 5.62
CA PHE A 35 2.57 11.91 4.74
C PHE A 35 1.49 11.05 5.41
N ASN A 36 0.35 10.92 4.73
CA ASN A 36 -0.78 10.10 5.16
C ASN A 36 -0.96 8.97 4.15
N PHE A 37 -0.46 7.79 4.48
CA PHE A 37 -0.65 6.60 3.67
C PHE A 37 -2.03 6.00 3.95
N VAL A 38 -2.81 5.82 2.90
CA VAL A 38 -4.16 5.27 2.95
C VAL A 38 -4.17 3.95 2.16
N PRO A 39 -4.25 2.80 2.84
CA PRO A 39 -4.37 1.52 2.16
C PRO A 39 -5.66 1.46 1.34
N LEU A 40 -5.54 1.15 0.05
CA LEU A 40 -6.65 1.03 -0.87
C LEU A 40 -6.85 -0.43 -1.27
N MET A 41 -7.97 -0.99 -0.84
CA MET A 41 -8.36 -2.37 -1.13
C MET A 41 -9.66 -2.38 -1.93
N ASN A 42 -9.59 -2.86 -3.16
CA ASN A 42 -10.76 -3.19 -3.97
C ASN A 42 -10.43 -4.35 -4.92
N PHE A 43 -11.47 -4.95 -5.53
CA PHE A 43 -11.28 -6.09 -6.44
C PHE A 43 -10.40 -5.78 -7.64
N LYS A 44 -10.41 -4.54 -8.15
CA LYS A 44 -9.54 -4.14 -9.26
C LYS A 44 -8.08 -4.19 -8.83
N THR A 45 -7.75 -3.63 -7.68
CA THR A 45 -6.38 -3.62 -7.14
C THR A 45 -5.89 -5.03 -6.80
N ILE A 46 -6.77 -5.92 -6.31
CA ILE A 46 -6.46 -7.33 -6.09
C ILE A 46 -6.14 -8.02 -7.42
N ASN A 47 -6.98 -7.83 -8.44
CA ASN A 47 -6.74 -8.39 -9.77
C ASN A 47 -5.43 -7.87 -10.38
N ASP A 48 -5.12 -6.59 -10.20
CA ASP A 48 -3.87 -5.99 -10.68
C ASP A 48 -2.65 -6.65 -10.02
N VAL A 49 -2.71 -6.97 -8.73
CA VAL A 49 -1.65 -7.74 -8.05
C VAL A 49 -1.56 -9.16 -8.58
N MET A 50 -2.69 -9.84 -8.75
CA MET A 50 -2.71 -11.19 -9.33
C MET A 50 -2.07 -11.21 -10.71
N CYS A 51 -2.41 -10.25 -11.58
CA CYS A 51 -1.80 -10.09 -12.90
C CYS A 51 -0.29 -9.85 -12.82
N ARG A 52 0.17 -8.96 -11.93
CA ARG A 52 1.61 -8.67 -11.75
C ARG A 52 2.39 -9.87 -11.22
N MET A 53 1.75 -10.73 -10.44
CA MET A 53 2.34 -11.96 -9.89
C MET A 53 2.18 -13.18 -10.81
N ASN A 54 1.64 -13.00 -12.03
CA ASN A 54 1.31 -14.09 -12.95
C ASN A 54 0.36 -15.15 -12.35
N ILE A 55 -0.54 -14.74 -11.46
CA ILE A 55 -1.55 -15.60 -10.84
C ILE A 55 -2.81 -15.59 -11.74
N PRO A 56 -3.36 -16.76 -12.10
CA PRO A 56 -4.61 -16.83 -12.86
C PRO A 56 -5.79 -16.20 -12.10
N LEU A 57 -6.53 -15.30 -12.75
CA LEU A 57 -7.67 -14.59 -12.15
C LEU A 57 -8.86 -15.52 -11.80
N ASN A 58 -8.90 -16.71 -12.39
CA ASN A 58 -9.90 -17.73 -12.10
C ASN A 58 -9.57 -18.57 -10.84
N ASN A 59 -8.39 -18.39 -10.24
CA ASN A 59 -8.04 -19.08 -9.01
C ASN A 59 -8.62 -18.34 -7.79
N VAL A 60 -9.80 -18.78 -7.36
CA VAL A 60 -10.57 -18.16 -6.27
C VAL A 60 -9.85 -18.30 -4.92
N ASP A 61 -9.21 -19.43 -4.66
CA ASP A 61 -8.53 -19.68 -3.38
C ASP A 61 -7.36 -18.71 -3.17
N ILE A 62 -6.54 -18.52 -4.21
CA ILE A 62 -5.42 -17.58 -4.15
C ILE A 62 -5.94 -16.14 -4.05
N ARG A 63 -7.01 -15.80 -4.78
CA ARG A 63 -7.63 -14.48 -4.70
C ARG A 63 -8.13 -14.16 -3.29
N ASN A 64 -8.78 -15.12 -2.63
CA ASN A 64 -9.29 -14.96 -1.27
C ASN A 64 -8.14 -14.76 -0.28
N ARG A 65 -7.12 -15.61 -0.33
CA ARG A 65 -5.91 -15.47 0.51
C ARG A 65 -5.21 -14.13 0.31
N LEU A 66 -5.07 -13.70 -0.95
CA LEU A 66 -4.46 -12.41 -1.26
C LEU A 66 -5.29 -11.25 -0.69
N SER A 67 -6.62 -11.33 -0.80
CA SER A 67 -7.52 -10.34 -0.23
C SER A 67 -7.39 -10.25 1.29
N GLU A 68 -7.38 -11.39 1.99
CA GLU A 68 -7.16 -11.46 3.44
C GLU A 68 -5.80 -10.86 3.82
N ASN A 69 -4.74 -11.20 3.10
CA ASN A 69 -3.40 -10.67 3.38
C ASN A 69 -3.33 -9.15 3.20
N ILE A 70 -3.93 -8.60 2.14
CA ILE A 70 -3.99 -7.13 1.92
C ILE A 70 -4.79 -6.49 3.06
N TYR A 71 -5.89 -7.09 3.46
CA TYR A 71 -6.73 -6.58 4.54
C TYR A 71 -5.97 -6.54 5.88
N HIS A 72 -5.35 -7.65 6.29
CA HIS A 72 -4.56 -7.71 7.52
C HIS A 72 -3.38 -6.73 7.49
N SER A 73 -2.64 -6.69 6.39
CA SER A 73 -1.52 -5.74 6.22
C SER A 73 -1.98 -4.28 6.33
N SER A 74 -3.18 -3.96 5.83
CA SER A 74 -3.76 -2.62 5.93
C SER A 74 -4.09 -2.23 7.38
N ILE A 75 -4.63 -3.17 8.16
CA ILE A 75 -4.92 -2.96 9.58
C ILE A 75 -3.62 -2.83 10.37
N ASP A 76 -2.64 -3.70 10.13
CA ASP A 76 -1.34 -3.66 10.81
C ASP A 76 -0.63 -2.33 10.53
N PHE A 77 -0.65 -1.89 9.27
CA PHE A 77 -0.14 -0.57 8.89
C PHE A 77 -0.85 0.56 9.64
N LYS A 78 -2.19 0.50 9.70
CA LYS A 78 -2.97 1.53 10.41
C LYS A 78 -2.67 1.52 11.91
N ALA A 79 -2.52 0.35 12.52
CA ALA A 79 -2.14 0.22 13.93
C ALA A 79 -0.74 0.79 14.20
N ALA A 80 0.23 0.48 13.34
CA ALA A 80 1.58 1.04 13.43
C ALA A 80 1.58 2.58 13.30
N SER A 81 0.74 3.13 12.42
CA SER A 81 0.61 4.59 12.27
C SER A 81 0.10 5.32 13.51
N PHE A 82 -0.55 4.62 14.45
CA PHE A 82 -1.00 5.19 15.73
C PHE A 82 0.04 5.04 16.86
N GLN A 83 1.10 4.25 16.67
CA GLN A 83 2.17 4.06 17.65
C GLN A 83 3.37 5.03 17.45
N GLY A 84 3.27 5.94 16.48
CA GLY A 84 4.23 7.01 16.22
C GLY A 84 3.91 8.31 16.96
#